data_AF-A0A448X2N4-F1
#
_entry.id   AF-A0A448X2N4-F1
#
_cell.length_a   1.000
_cell.length_b   1.000
_cell.length_c   1.000
_cell.angle_alpha   90.00
_cell.angle_beta   90.00
_cell.angle_gamma   90.00
#
_symmetry.space_group_name_H-M   'P 1'
#
loop_
_entity.id
_entity.type
_entity.pdbx_description
1 polymer ?
#
loop_
_entity_poly.entity_id
_entity_poly.type
_entity_poly.pdbx_seq_one_letter_code
_entity_poly.pdbx_strand_id
1 'polypeptide(L)'
;MKIPWCYVGMVFSSFCWHIEDHWSYAINFLHWGEPKTWYGVSSLHANDFERAMRKQASELFDQSPDLLHHITTIMNPNILQAEGVPVYRTDQKCGEFVVAFPRAYHSGFNQGFNFAEAVNFCLPDWVNYFFLILMNKNVYFIRFRYLIS
;
A
#
# COMPACT_ATOMS: atom_id res chain seq x y z
N MET A 1 2.97 -11.88 -6.18
CA MET A 1 2.80 -13.05 -5.27
C MET A 1 1.72 -13.97 -5.84
N LYS A 2 1.71 -15.27 -5.51
CA LYS A 2 0.73 -16.24 -6.06
C LYS A 2 -0.11 -16.95 -4.99
N ILE A 3 0.25 -16.78 -3.72
CA ILE A 3 -0.35 -17.48 -2.58
C ILE A 3 -0.89 -16.39 -1.64
N PRO A 4 -2.14 -16.50 -1.15
CA PRO A 4 -2.68 -15.53 -0.21
C PRO A 4 -2.00 -15.55 1.16
N TRP A 5 -2.06 -14.42 1.84
CA TRP A 5 -1.59 -14.23 3.21
C TRP A 5 -2.78 -14.00 4.12
N CYS A 6 -2.76 -14.62 5.30
CA CYS A 6 -3.80 -14.49 6.31
C CYS A 6 -3.41 -13.48 7.39
N TYR A 7 -4.37 -12.70 7.85
CA TYR A 7 -4.20 -11.65 8.86
C TYR A 7 -5.25 -11.83 9.95
N VAL A 8 -4.79 -12.09 11.18
CA VAL A 8 -5.64 -12.10 12.38
C VAL A 8 -5.59 -10.71 13.02
N GLY A 9 -6.72 -10.04 13.11
CA GLY A 9 -6.85 -8.70 13.70
C GLY A 9 -7.30 -8.73 15.15
N MET A 10 -6.93 -7.70 15.91
CA MET A 10 -7.49 -7.37 17.22
C MET A 10 -7.73 -5.85 17.27
N VAL A 11 -8.45 -5.37 18.28
CA VAL A 11 -8.69 -3.93 18.42
C VAL A 11 -7.37 -3.15 18.38
N PHE A 12 -7.33 -2.13 17.52
CA PHE A 12 -6.17 -1.27 17.24
C PHE A 12 -4.95 -1.94 16.60
N SER A 13 -4.99 -3.23 16.25
CA SER A 13 -3.90 -3.77 15.42
C SER A 13 -3.90 -3.08 14.07
N SER A 14 -2.75 -2.53 13.69
CA SER A 14 -2.62 -1.59 12.59
C SER A 14 -1.62 -2.06 11.54
N PHE A 15 -1.78 -1.56 10.32
CA PHE A 15 -0.78 -1.65 9.27
C PHE A 15 -0.42 -0.24 8.80
N CYS A 16 0.89 0.01 8.71
CA CYS A 16 1.45 1.31 8.38
C CYS A 16 1.19 1.69 6.92
N TRP A 17 1.45 2.95 6.56
CA TRP A 17 1.38 3.38 5.17
C TRP A 17 2.37 2.60 4.31
N HIS A 18 1.87 1.96 3.26
CA HIS A 18 2.69 1.25 2.29
C HIS A 18 2.00 1.17 0.93
N ILE A 19 2.75 0.71 -0.07
CA ILE A 19 2.29 0.30 -1.39
C ILE A 19 2.71 -1.14 -1.60
N GLU A 20 2.02 -1.83 -2.51
CA GLU A 20 2.36 -3.19 -2.85
C GLU A 20 3.69 -3.32 -3.58
N ASP A 21 4.31 -4.50 -3.43
CA ASP A 21 5.50 -4.86 -4.17
C ASP A 21 5.29 -4.67 -5.67
N HIS A 22 6.26 -4.01 -6.29
CA HIS A 22 6.26 -3.65 -7.71
C HIS A 22 4.99 -2.89 -8.15
N TRP A 23 4.39 -2.12 -7.24
CA TRP A 23 3.15 -1.38 -7.49
C TRP A 23 2.06 -2.29 -8.09
N SER A 24 2.01 -3.55 -7.65
CA SER A 24 0.97 -4.48 -8.07
C SER A 24 -0.40 -4.08 -7.48
N TYR A 25 -1.45 -4.70 -7.99
CA TYR A 25 -2.74 -4.65 -7.32
C TYR A 25 -2.70 -5.57 -6.09
N ALA A 26 -3.51 -5.26 -5.08
CA ALA A 26 -3.85 -6.22 -4.02
C ALA A 26 -5.35 -6.27 -3.81
N ILE A 27 -5.84 -7.44 -3.43
CA ILE A 27 -7.22 -7.65 -3.01
C ILE A 27 -7.20 -8.25 -1.61
N ASN A 28 -8.04 -7.70 -0.73
CA ASN A 28 -8.23 -8.15 0.64
C ASN A 28 -9.69 -8.54 0.84
N PHE A 29 -9.93 -9.72 1.42
CA PHE A 29 -11.24 -10.21 1.81
C PHE A 29 -11.32 -10.34 3.33
N LEU A 30 -12.37 -9.78 3.94
CA LEU A 30 -12.62 -9.92 5.38
C LEU A 30 -13.60 -11.08 5.60
N HIS A 31 -13.09 -12.22 6.04
CA HIS A 31 -13.87 -13.45 6.18
C HIS A 31 -14.95 -13.33 7.27
N TRP A 32 -14.59 -12.82 8.44
CA TRP A 32 -15.48 -12.66 9.60
C TRP A 32 -14.90 -11.73 10.66
N GLY A 33 -15.74 -11.33 11.62
CA GLY A 33 -15.38 -10.51 12.78
C GLY A 33 -15.71 -9.03 12.61
N GLU A 34 -15.10 -8.21 13.48
CA GLU A 34 -15.33 -6.76 13.52
C GLU A 34 -14.69 -6.02 12.33
N PRO A 35 -15.18 -4.82 11.97
CA PRO A 35 -14.71 -4.10 10.79
C PRO A 35 -13.21 -3.78 10.79
N LYS A 36 -12.65 -3.62 9.58
CA LYS A 36 -11.29 -3.13 9.34
C LYS A 36 -11.37 -1.75 8.68
N THR A 37 -10.80 -0.73 9.32
CA THR A 37 -10.75 0.64 8.78
C THR A 37 -9.54 0.78 7.87
N TRP A 38 -9.78 1.33 6.68
CA TRP A 38 -8.77 1.62 5.67
C TRP A 38 -8.69 3.12 5.40
N TYR A 39 -7.47 3.58 5.19
CA TYR A 39 -7.15 4.87 4.59
C TYR A 39 -6.38 4.65 3.29
N GLY A 40 -6.73 5.40 2.26
CA GLY A 40 -6.14 5.26 0.93
C GLY A 40 -5.80 6.61 0.30
N VAL A 41 -4.68 6.65 -0.41
CA VAL A 41 -4.25 7.75 -1.27
C VAL A 41 -4.05 7.22 -2.69
N SER A 42 -4.66 7.90 -3.65
CA SER A 42 -4.59 7.53 -5.06
C SER A 42 -3.15 7.59 -5.59
N SER A 43 -2.85 6.75 -6.58
CA SER A 43 -1.56 6.74 -7.28
C SER A 43 -1.20 8.06 -7.95
N LEU A 44 -2.21 8.85 -8.34
CA LEU A 44 -2.04 10.21 -8.87
C LEU A 44 -1.37 11.16 -7.86
N HIS A 45 -1.56 10.91 -6.56
CA HIS A 45 -1.06 11.72 -5.46
C HIS A 45 0.06 11.02 -4.67
N ALA A 46 0.63 9.94 -5.21
CA ALA A 46 1.73 9.21 -4.56
C ALA A 46 2.94 10.12 -4.30
N ASN A 47 3.34 10.94 -5.28
CA ASN A 47 4.45 11.89 -5.11
C ASN A 47 4.14 12.97 -4.06
N ASP A 48 2.88 13.42 -3.98
CA ASP A 48 2.45 14.41 -2.99
C ASP A 48 2.51 13.83 -1.58
N PHE A 49 2.07 12.57 -1.43
CA PHE A 49 2.19 11.80 -0.20
C PHE A 49 3.65 11.62 0.22
N GLU A 50 4.53 11.16 -0.67
CA GLU A 50 5.95 10.98 -0.38
C GLU A 50 6.62 12.29 0.06
N ARG A 51 6.26 13.42 -0.58
CA ARG A 51 6.73 14.77 -0.21
C ARG A 51 6.23 15.18 1.18
N ALA A 52 4.94 15.00 1.46
CA ALA A 52 4.35 15.34 2.76
C ALA A 52 4.98 14.50 3.89
N MET A 53 5.19 13.19 3.64
CA MET A 53 5.86 12.29 4.58
C MET A 53 7.29 12.76 4.89
N ARG A 54 8.08 13.08 3.85
CA ARG A 54 9.46 13.58 4.00
C ARG A 54 9.53 14.89 4.78
N LYS A 55 8.60 15.81 4.55
CA LYS A 55 8.52 17.08 5.26
C LYS A 55 8.24 16.90 6.75
N GLN A 56 7.33 15.99 7.10
CA GLN A 56 6.90 15.78 8.48
C GLN A 56 7.86 14.90 9.29
N ALA A 57 8.63 14.03 8.63
CA ALA A 57 9.51 13.05 9.27
C ALA A 57 10.97 13.21 8.81
N SER A 58 11.44 14.44 8.57
CA SER A 58 12.77 14.72 7.98
C SER A 58 13.91 14.01 8.71
N GLU A 59 13.93 14.03 10.05
CA GLU A 59 14.95 13.36 10.85
C GLU A 59 14.99 11.83 10.67
N LEU A 60 13.83 11.21 10.47
CA LEU A 60 13.72 9.76 10.25
C LEU A 60 14.20 9.37 8.84
N PHE A 61 13.97 10.24 7.84
CA PHE A 61 14.46 10.03 6.47
C PHE A 61 15.96 10.24 6.33
N ASP A 62 16.54 11.17 7.11
CA ASP A 62 17.99 11.37 7.14
C ASP A 62 18.72 10.12 7.69
N GLN A 63 18.08 9.40 8.61
CA GLN A 63 18.60 8.13 9.16
C GLN A 63 18.34 6.93 8.25
N SER A 64 17.22 6.92 7.52
CA SER A 64 16.87 5.84 6.59
C SER A 64 16.16 6.40 5.35
N PRO A 65 16.88 6.58 4.23
CA PRO A 65 16.29 7.08 2.98
C PRO A 65 15.16 6.19 2.44
N ASP A 66 15.20 4.89 2.77
CA ASP A 66 14.22 3.87 2.37
C ASP A 66 13.09 3.67 3.39
N LEU A 67 12.92 4.58 4.37
CA LEU A 67 11.90 4.47 5.42
C LEU A 67 10.48 4.28 4.88
N LEU A 68 10.14 4.89 3.73
CA LEU A 68 8.83 4.70 3.09
C LEU A 68 8.60 3.28 2.58
N HIS A 69 9.68 2.55 2.31
CA HIS A 69 9.65 1.15 1.91
C HIS A 69 9.69 0.21 3.13
N HIS A 70 10.11 0.72 4.28
CA HIS A 70 10.17 -0.02 5.54
C HIS A 70 8.88 0.26 6.33
N ILE A 71 7.88 -0.61 6.14
CA ILE A 71 6.48 -0.60 6.65
C ILE A 71 6.40 -0.32 8.18
N THR A 72 6.72 0.88 8.63
CA THR A 72 6.92 1.19 10.07
C THR A 72 6.36 2.55 10.48
N THR A 73 5.94 3.41 9.54
CA THR A 73 5.46 4.75 9.87
C THR A 73 3.95 4.88 9.67
N ILE A 74 3.23 5.17 10.77
CA ILE A 74 1.84 5.63 10.74
C ILE A 74 1.87 7.16 10.78
N MET A 75 1.26 7.79 9.77
CA MET A 75 1.03 9.23 9.74
C MET A 75 -0.46 9.51 9.83
N ASN A 76 -0.84 10.46 10.69
CA ASN A 76 -2.22 10.86 10.82
C ASN A 76 -2.77 11.40 9.48
N PRO A 77 -3.87 10.85 8.95
CA PRO A 77 -4.51 11.34 7.72
C PRO A 77 -4.75 12.85 7.67
N ASN A 78 -5.07 13.47 8.82
CA ASN A 78 -5.34 14.91 8.90
C ASN A 78 -4.09 15.75 8.58
N ILE A 79 -2.89 15.26 8.92
CA ILE A 79 -1.63 15.94 8.60
C ILE A 79 -1.40 15.88 7.08
N LEU A 80 -1.63 14.73 6.47
CA LEU A 80 -1.52 14.55 5.01
C LEU A 80 -2.50 15.47 4.27
N GLN A 81 -3.74 15.54 4.74
CA GLN A 81 -4.76 16.44 4.19
C GLN A 81 -4.39 17.92 4.34
N ALA A 82 -3.80 18.32 5.46
CA ALA A 82 -3.31 19.68 5.66
C ALA A 82 -2.16 20.06 4.70
N GLU A 83 -1.36 19.08 4.27
CA GLU A 83 -0.33 19.23 3.23
C GLU A 83 -0.89 19.11 1.80
N GLY A 84 -2.21 19.01 1.65
CA GLY A 84 -2.90 18.97 0.36
C GLY A 84 -3.00 17.58 -0.28
N VAL A 85 -2.71 16.50 0.46
CA VAL A 85 -2.81 15.12 -0.04
C VAL A 85 -4.26 14.61 0.13
N PRO A 86 -4.96 14.22 -0.94
CA PRO A 86 -6.29 13.64 -0.82
C PRO A 86 -6.25 12.25 -0.17
N VAL A 87 -6.88 12.12 1.00
CA VAL A 87 -7.02 10.84 1.73
C VAL A 87 -8.48 10.42 1.77
N TYR A 88 -8.73 9.18 1.38
CA TYR A 88 -10.04 8.53 1.41
C TYR A 88 -10.09 7.48 2.51
N ARG A 89 -11.29 7.15 3.01
CA ARG A 89 -11.48 6.15 4.05
C ARG A 89 -12.66 5.23 3.77
N THR A 90 -12.58 3.99 4.27
CA THR A 90 -13.71 3.06 4.31
C THR A 90 -13.59 2.11 5.50
N ASP A 91 -14.72 1.61 5.99
CA ASP A 91 -14.79 0.55 6.99
C ASP A 91 -15.24 -0.73 6.30
N GLN A 92 -14.30 -1.65 6.07
CA GLN A 92 -14.54 -2.95 5.47
C GLN A 92 -15.24 -3.86 6.48
N LYS A 93 -16.40 -4.38 6.10
CA LYS A 93 -17.21 -5.31 6.90
C LYS A 93 -17.02 -6.76 6.44
N CYS A 94 -17.45 -7.68 7.27
CA CYS A 94 -17.45 -9.12 6.97
C CYS A 94 -18.11 -9.39 5.61
N GLY A 95 -17.44 -10.18 4.77
CA GLY A 95 -17.88 -10.54 3.43
C GLY A 95 -17.53 -9.51 2.33
N GLU A 96 -16.86 -8.40 2.68
CA GLU A 96 -16.49 -7.38 1.71
C GLU A 96 -15.05 -7.51 1.22
N PHE A 97 -14.84 -7.10 -0.03
CA PHE A 97 -13.52 -6.95 -0.64
C PHE A 97 -13.05 -5.49 -0.60
N VAL A 98 -11.75 -5.30 -0.36
CA VAL A 98 -11.04 -4.04 -0.60
C VAL A 98 -9.96 -4.30 -1.65
N VAL A 99 -9.87 -3.42 -2.64
CA VAL A 99 -8.87 -3.49 -3.72
C VAL A 99 -7.94 -2.30 -3.65
N ALA A 100 -6.64 -2.56 -3.54
CA ALA A 100 -5.59 -1.57 -3.67
C ALA A 100 -5.07 -1.54 -5.12
N PHE A 101 -5.01 -0.34 -5.68
CA PHE A 101 -4.55 -0.11 -7.06
C PHE A 101 -3.02 0.09 -7.11
N PRO A 102 -2.40 -0.03 -8.29
CA PRO A 102 -0.98 0.21 -8.49
C PRO A 102 -0.53 1.54 -7.90
N ARG A 103 0.47 1.50 -7.02
CA ARG A 103 1.07 2.66 -6.35
C ARG A 103 0.08 3.48 -5.50
N ALA A 104 -1.05 2.90 -5.10
CA ALA A 104 -1.96 3.52 -4.15
C ALA A 104 -1.47 3.26 -2.72
N TYR A 105 -1.10 4.32 -2.01
CA TYR A 105 -0.69 4.21 -0.60
C TYR A 105 -1.90 3.87 0.24
N HIS A 106 -1.74 2.94 1.18
CA HIS A 106 -2.80 2.56 2.10
C HIS A 106 -2.27 2.21 3.48
N SER A 107 -3.10 2.47 4.49
CA SER A 107 -2.87 2.16 5.91
C SER A 107 -4.20 1.88 6.59
N GLY A 108 -4.18 1.41 7.83
CA GLY A 108 -5.42 1.14 8.53
C GLY A 108 -5.24 0.41 9.86
N PHE A 109 -6.37 0.06 10.45
CA PHE A 109 -6.43 -0.66 11.72
C PHE A 109 -7.72 -1.47 11.84
N ASN A 110 -7.72 -2.42 12.77
CA ASN A 110 -8.88 -3.26 13.06
C ASN A 110 -9.70 -2.68 14.21
N GLN A 111 -11.03 -2.62 14.05
CA GLN A 111 -11.94 -2.14 15.10
C GLN A 111 -12.17 -3.18 16.21
N GLY A 112 -11.83 -4.45 15.95
CA GLY A 112 -11.93 -5.53 16.92
C GLY A 112 -11.30 -6.82 16.41
N PHE A 113 -11.71 -7.94 16.97
CA PHE A 113 -11.21 -9.25 16.56
C PHE A 113 -11.78 -9.66 15.20
N ASN A 114 -10.91 -9.99 14.24
CA ASN A 114 -11.33 -10.38 12.89
C ASN A 114 -10.30 -11.25 12.17
N PHE A 115 -10.69 -11.78 11.01
CA PHE A 115 -9.82 -12.58 10.15
C PHE A 115 -9.96 -12.16 8.69
N ALA A 116 -8.84 -11.79 8.07
CA ALA A 116 -8.78 -11.35 6.68
C ALA A 116 -7.73 -12.13 5.88
N GLU A 117 -7.88 -12.15 4.58
CA GLU A 117 -6.95 -12.77 3.63
C GLU A 117 -6.67 -11.82 2.48
N ALA A 118 -5.42 -11.72 2.03
CA ALA A 118 -5.04 -10.84 0.93
C ALA A 118 -4.08 -11.51 -0.05
N VAL A 119 -4.15 -11.09 -1.32
CA VAL A 119 -3.22 -11.53 -2.36
C VAL A 119 -2.98 -10.43 -3.38
N ASN A 120 -1.75 -10.36 -3.89
CA ASN A 120 -1.37 -9.48 -4.98
C ASN A 120 -1.70 -10.09 -6.34
N PHE A 121 -2.07 -9.26 -7.30
CA PHE A 121 -2.29 -9.67 -8.67
C PHE A 121 -1.86 -8.57 -9.66
N CYS A 122 -1.70 -8.94 -10.93
CA CYS A 122 -1.33 -8.02 -12.00
C CYS A 122 -2.31 -8.20 -13.15
N LEU A 123 -2.91 -7.09 -13.59
CA LEU A 123 -3.74 -7.00 -14.79
C LEU A 123 -2.89 -6.51 -15.99
N PRO A 124 -3.33 -6.64 -17.25
CA PRO A 124 -2.53 -6.23 -18.41
C PRO A 124 -2.06 -4.76 -18.38
N ASP A 125 -2.87 -3.86 -17.83
CA ASP A 125 -2.54 -2.43 -17.67
C ASP A 125 -1.39 -2.19 -16.66
N TRP A 126 -1.17 -3.10 -15.72
CA TRP A 126 -0.07 -3.04 -14.76
C TRP A 126 1.31 -3.00 -15.44
N VAL A 127 1.44 -3.59 -16.63
CA VAL A 127 2.71 -3.63 -17.39
C VAL A 127 3.26 -2.21 -17.62
N ASN A 128 2.41 -1.21 -17.80
CA ASN A 128 2.83 0.18 -17.97
C ASN A 128 3.48 0.74 -16.69
N TYR A 129 2.95 0.39 -15.52
CA TYR A 129 3.53 0.76 -14.22
C TYR A 129 4.86 0.04 -13.99
N PHE A 130 4.96 -1.23 -14.39
CA PHE A 130 6.20 -1.99 -14.25
C PHE A 130 7.37 -1.35 -15.00
N PHE A 131 7.16 -0.87 -16.22
CA PHE A 131 8.19 -0.12 -16.95
C PHE A 131 8.61 1.17 -16.23
N LEU A 132 7.66 1.91 -15.64
CA LEU A 132 7.96 3.11 -14.86
C LEU A 132 8.78 2.79 -13.59
N ILE A 133 8.55 1.65 -12.95
CA ILE A 133 9.34 1.19 -11.80
C ILE A 133 10.78 0.91 -12.22
N LEU A 134 10.95 0.21 -13.35
CA LEU A 134 12.28 -0.10 -13.88
C LEU A 134 13.07 1.15 -14.27
N MET A 135 12.39 2.23 -14.66
CA MET A 135 13.06 3.50 -14.96
C MET A 135 13.36 4.34 -13.72
N ASN A 136 12.56 4.24 -12.66
CA ASN A 136 12.76 5.00 -11.42
C ASN A 136 13.77 4.34 -10.47
N LYS A 137 13.86 3.01 -10.46
CA LYS A 137 14.96 2.32 -9.80
C LYS A 137 16.12 2.28 -10.79
N ASN A 138 17.24 2.93 -10.49
CA ASN A 138 18.51 2.77 -11.22
C ASN A 138 18.99 1.30 -11.14
N VAL A 139 18.30 0.38 -11.82
CA VAL A 139 18.60 -1.06 -11.84
C VAL A 139 19.24 -1.36 -13.18
N TYR A 140 20.56 -1.42 -13.13
CA TYR A 140 21.43 -2.04 -14.11
C TYR A 140 20.87 -3.40 -14.54
N PHE A 141 20.58 -3.55 -15.84
CA PHE A 141 20.37 -4.81 -16.57
C PHE A 141 19.40 -5.85 -15.96
N ILE A 142 18.15 -5.85 -16.42
CA ILE A 142 17.33 -7.07 -16.48
C ILE A 142 17.26 -7.53 -17.94
N ARG A 143 18.03 -8.57 -18.26
CA ARG A 143 18.04 -9.23 -19.57
C ARG A 143 16.78 -10.09 -19.71
N PHE A 144 15.76 -9.59 -20.38
CA PHE A 144 14.59 -10.39 -20.78
C PHE A 144 15.03 -11.43 -21.82
N ARG A 145 15.09 -12.71 -21.41
CA ARG A 145 15.17 -13.83 -22.35
C ARG A 145 13.73 -14.32 -22.55
N TYR A 146 13.11 -13.90 -23.64
CA TYR A 146 11.83 -14.41 -24.10
C TYR A 146 11.92 -15.94 -24.24
N LEU A 147 11.08 -16.66 -23.48
CA LEU A 147 10.73 -18.05 -23.75
C LEU A 147 9.30 -18.01 -24.31
N ILE A 148 9.22 -17.89 -25.63
CA ILE A 148 8.03 -18.26 -26.41
C ILE A 148 8.39 -19.61 -27.01
N SER A 149 7.69 -20.66 -26.58
CA SER A 149 7.61 -21.93 -27.33
C SER A 149 6.51 -21.81 -28.37
#